data_AF-A0A485JRD3-F1
#
_entry.id   AF-A0A485JRD3-F1
#
_cell.length_a   1.000
_cell.length_b   1.000
_cell.length_c   1.000
_cell.angle_alpha   90.00
_cell.angle_beta   90.00
_cell.angle_gamma   90.00
#
_symmetry.space_group_name_H-M   'P 1'
#
loop_
_entity.id
_entity.type
_entity.pdbx_description
1 polymer ?
#
loop_
_entity_poly.entity_id
_entity_poly.type
_entity_poly.pdbx_seq_one_letter_code
_entity_poly.pdbx_strand_id
1 'polypeptide(L)'
;MKISKYELPIIFDPSNLEKEIESWVKDSNLSELIAWLAAVLMPSELTESAILLRDIQIYLESPSSNLRWNIFKKSEEVGFSTTSGLLGLALFLLKGSMSPDEYEPVYPPDGVVEQIIGCILMLLTVSKSQAPSNEAEKLYIAWCNYKLQ
;
A
#
# COMPACT_ATOMS: atom_id res chain seq x y z
N MET A 1 -44.73 3.79 4.90
CA MET A 1 -43.46 4.41 4.47
C MET A 1 -42.59 3.30 3.88
N LYS A 2 -42.49 3.19 2.55
CA LYS A 2 -41.65 2.17 1.90
C LYS A 2 -40.24 2.74 1.81
N ILE A 3 -39.31 2.17 2.57
CA ILE A 3 -37.89 2.51 2.47
C ILE A 3 -37.40 1.86 1.17
N SER A 4 -36.99 2.70 0.22
CA SER A 4 -36.36 2.31 -1.04
C SER A 4 -35.08 1.51 -0.76
N LYS A 5 -34.81 0.48 -1.56
CA LYS A 5 -33.58 -0.32 -1.44
C LYS A 5 -32.36 0.57 -1.73
N TYR A 6 -31.69 1.01 -0.66
CA TYR A 6 -30.26 1.29 -0.57
C TYR A 6 -29.61 1.99 -1.77
N GLU A 7 -29.73 3.31 -1.84
CA GLU A 7 -28.61 4.13 -2.31
C GLU A 7 -27.61 4.16 -1.14
N LEU A 8 -26.62 3.27 -1.16
CA LEU A 8 -25.45 3.44 -0.30
C LEU A 8 -24.81 4.78 -0.68
N PRO A 9 -24.37 5.61 0.28
CA PRO A 9 -23.65 6.83 -0.06
C PRO A 9 -22.45 6.45 -0.92
N ILE A 10 -22.32 7.06 -2.09
CA ILE A 10 -21.14 6.88 -2.95
C ILE A 10 -19.94 7.35 -2.13
N ILE A 11 -19.08 6.42 -1.71
CA ILE A 11 -17.91 6.73 -0.88
C ILE A 11 -16.81 7.37 -1.73
N PHE A 12 -16.70 6.99 -3.02
CA PHE A 12 -15.71 7.51 -3.96
C PHE A 12 -16.37 8.08 -5.21
N ASP A 13 -16.20 9.38 -5.46
CA ASP A 13 -16.65 10.02 -6.69
C ASP A 13 -15.77 9.59 -7.88
N PRO A 14 -16.33 8.96 -8.95
CA PRO A 14 -15.59 8.59 -10.15
C PRO A 14 -14.85 9.73 -10.84
N SER A 15 -15.37 10.96 -10.76
CA SER A 15 -14.78 12.13 -11.41
C SER A 15 -13.55 12.67 -10.67
N ASN A 16 -13.32 12.23 -9.42
CA ASN A 16 -12.27 12.74 -8.54
C ASN A 16 -11.50 11.63 -7.81
N LEU A 17 -11.56 10.40 -8.35
CA LEU A 17 -11.06 9.19 -7.71
C LEU A 17 -9.61 9.31 -7.20
N GLU A 18 -8.73 9.93 -7.97
CA GLU A 18 -7.32 10.13 -7.57
C GLU A 18 -7.21 10.94 -6.28
N LYS A 19 -7.94 12.06 -6.17
CA LYS A 19 -7.92 12.89 -4.95
C LYS A 19 -8.57 12.22 -3.76
N GLU A 20 -9.62 11.42 -3.99
CA GLU A 20 -10.25 10.64 -2.92
C GLU A 20 -9.27 9.59 -2.37
N ILE A 21 -8.52 8.91 -3.24
CA ILE A 21 -7.45 7.99 -2.82
C ILE A 21 -6.33 8.75 -2.11
N GLU A 22 -5.91 9.92 -2.61
CA GLU A 22 -4.93 10.74 -1.91
C GLU A 22 -5.38 11.13 -0.49
N SER A 23 -6.65 11.51 -0.32
CA SER A 23 -7.21 11.84 1.00
C SER A 23 -7.21 10.62 1.90
N TRP A 24 -7.66 9.48 1.39
CA TRP A 24 -7.63 8.21 2.13
C TRP A 24 -6.21 7.88 2.62
N VAL A 25 -5.19 8.01 1.77
CA VAL A 25 -3.80 7.73 2.17
C VAL A 25 -3.32 8.74 3.22
N LYS A 26 -3.59 10.03 3.04
CA LYS A 26 -3.21 11.10 3.99
C LYS A 26 -3.84 10.92 5.37
N ASP A 27 -5.09 10.44 5.42
CA ASP A 27 -5.83 10.22 6.67
C ASP A 27 -5.50 8.87 7.33
N SER A 28 -4.64 8.06 6.71
CA SER A 28 -4.27 6.72 7.16
C SER A 28 -2.91 6.67 7.85
N ASN A 29 -2.76 5.75 8.80
CA ASN A 29 -1.44 5.34 9.28
C ASN A 29 -0.75 4.51 8.18
N LEU A 30 0.35 5.03 7.62
CA LEU A 30 1.03 4.39 6.50
C LEU A 30 1.61 3.02 6.84
N SER A 31 2.06 2.79 8.08
CA SER A 31 2.58 1.47 8.48
C SER A 31 1.48 0.41 8.51
N GLU A 32 0.30 0.75 9.02
CA GLU A 32 -0.88 -0.13 8.98
C GLU A 32 -1.33 -0.37 7.53
N LEU A 33 -1.30 0.67 6.68
CA LEU A 33 -1.74 0.58 5.29
C LEU A 33 -0.80 -0.30 4.47
N ILE A 34 0.51 -0.22 4.73
CA ILE A 34 1.51 -1.13 4.15
C ILE A 34 1.28 -2.57 4.63
N ALA A 35 1.00 -2.80 5.92
CA ALA A 35 0.73 -4.14 6.45
C ALA A 35 -0.49 -4.79 5.76
N TRP A 36 -1.58 -4.01 5.62
CA TRP A 36 -2.78 -4.44 4.94
C TRP A 36 -2.55 -4.72 3.46
N LEU A 37 -1.87 -3.82 2.74
CA LEU A 37 -1.52 -4.03 1.34
C LEU A 37 -0.64 -5.27 1.14
N ALA A 38 0.27 -5.56 2.08
CA ALA A 38 1.07 -6.78 2.02
C ALA A 38 0.22 -8.04 2.12
N ALA A 39 -0.85 -8.02 2.93
CA ALA A 39 -1.82 -9.11 3.00
C ALA A 39 -2.69 -9.19 1.73
N VAL A 40 -3.15 -8.06 1.18
CA VAL A 40 -3.98 -8.00 -0.04
C VAL A 40 -3.24 -8.50 -1.28
N LEU A 41 -1.95 -8.15 -1.40
CA LEU A 41 -1.10 -8.52 -2.53
C LEU A 41 -0.53 -9.94 -2.42
N MET A 42 -0.71 -10.62 -1.29
CA MET A 42 -0.13 -11.94 -1.05
C MET A 42 -0.66 -12.96 -2.06
N PRO A 43 0.19 -13.53 -2.93
CA PRO A 43 -0.24 -14.58 -3.85
C PRO A 43 -0.43 -15.91 -3.12
N SER A 44 -1.22 -16.81 -3.71
CA SER A 44 -1.44 -18.16 -3.18
C SER A 44 -0.22 -19.09 -3.33
N GLU A 45 0.65 -18.82 -4.30
CA GLU A 45 1.84 -19.60 -4.59
C GLU A 45 3.10 -18.97 -4.00
N LEU A 46 4.10 -19.80 -3.71
CA LEU A 46 5.41 -19.34 -3.24
C LEU A 46 6.21 -18.75 -4.40
N THR A 47 6.22 -17.42 -4.48
CA THR A 47 6.96 -16.62 -5.48
C THR A 47 7.92 -15.65 -4.79
N GLU A 48 8.80 -15.00 -5.56
CA GLU A 48 9.66 -13.91 -5.05
C GLU A 48 8.83 -12.77 -4.43
N SER A 49 7.69 -12.44 -5.06
CA SER A 49 6.71 -11.51 -4.48
C SER A 49 6.16 -12.00 -3.14
N ALA A 50 5.80 -13.29 -3.01
CA ALA A 50 5.32 -13.84 -1.75
C ALA A 50 6.37 -13.73 -0.63
N ILE A 51 7.64 -13.98 -0.96
CA ILE A 51 8.76 -13.86 -0.03
C ILE A 51 8.94 -12.40 0.40
N LEU A 52 8.96 -11.47 -0.55
CA LEU A 52 9.06 -10.03 -0.28
C LEU A 52 7.94 -9.54 0.66
N LEU A 53 6.69 -9.90 0.36
CA LEU A 53 5.53 -9.46 1.15
C LEU A 53 5.54 -10.05 2.57
N ARG A 54 6.05 -11.27 2.76
CA ARG A 54 6.26 -11.84 4.10
C ARG A 54 7.35 -11.11 4.87
N ASP A 55 8.46 -10.77 4.22
CA ASP A 55 9.53 -10.00 4.86
C ASP A 55 9.03 -8.63 5.32
N ILE A 56 8.18 -7.98 4.52
CA ILE A 56 7.49 -6.73 4.90
C ILE A 56 6.68 -6.92 6.19
N GLN A 57 5.88 -7.98 6.28
CA GLN A 57 5.09 -8.27 7.49
C GLN A 57 5.99 -8.51 8.71
N ILE A 58 7.05 -9.32 8.55
CA ILE A 58 8.03 -9.59 9.61
C ILE A 58 8.69 -8.29 10.08
N TYR A 59 9.07 -7.40 9.16
CA TYR A 59 9.68 -6.12 9.50
C TYR A 59 8.74 -5.22 10.30
N LEU A 60 7.45 -5.17 9.95
CA LEU A 60 6.48 -4.34 10.65
C LEU A 60 6.21 -4.83 12.08
N GLU A 61 6.33 -6.13 12.32
CA GLU A 61 6.24 -6.73 13.66
C GLU A 61 7.54 -6.55 14.47
N SER A 62 8.70 -6.71 13.82
CA SER A 62 10.03 -6.66 14.44
C SER A 62 11.02 -5.90 13.55
N PRO A 63 11.07 -4.56 13.65
CA PRO A 63 11.91 -3.74 12.78
C PRO A 63 13.39 -4.05 12.92
N SER A 64 14.07 -4.23 11.78
CA SER A 64 15.50 -4.46 11.69
C SER A 64 16.09 -3.73 10.49
N SER A 65 17.21 -3.01 10.70
CA SER A 65 17.88 -2.27 9.61
C SER A 65 18.30 -3.21 8.48
N ASN A 66 18.89 -4.36 8.82
CA ASN A 66 19.30 -5.35 7.83
C ASN A 66 18.12 -5.92 7.05
N LEU A 67 17.00 -6.21 7.73
CA LEU A 67 15.79 -6.69 7.05
C LEU A 67 15.22 -5.61 6.13
N ARG A 68 15.18 -4.35 6.56
CA ARG A 68 14.73 -3.22 5.74
C ARG A 68 15.52 -3.10 4.43
N TRP A 69 16.84 -3.18 4.52
CA TRP A 69 17.71 -3.15 3.34
C TRP A 69 17.53 -4.38 2.43
N ASN A 70 17.31 -5.56 3.02
CA ASN A 70 17.02 -6.76 2.23
C ASN A 70 15.66 -6.67 1.52
N ILE A 71 14.64 -6.08 2.15
CA ILE A 71 13.35 -5.79 1.52
C ILE A 71 13.55 -4.88 0.31
N PHE A 72 14.35 -3.81 0.44
CA PHE A 72 14.64 -2.92 -0.68
C PHE A 72 15.29 -3.65 -1.86
N LYS A 73 16.32 -4.47 -1.62
CA LYS A 73 16.97 -5.27 -2.68
C LYS A 73 16.00 -6.24 -3.36
N LYS A 74 15.21 -6.97 -2.57
CA LYS A 74 14.18 -7.89 -3.11
C LYS A 74 13.10 -7.13 -3.89
N SER A 75 12.79 -5.92 -3.49
CA SER A 75 11.84 -5.05 -4.19
C SER A 75 12.36 -4.63 -5.56
N GLU A 76 13.67 -4.35 -5.66
CA GLU A 76 14.35 -4.08 -6.92
C GLU A 76 14.35 -5.32 -7.82
N GLU A 77 14.67 -6.50 -7.28
CA GLU A 77 14.66 -7.79 -8.00
C GLU A 77 13.26 -8.14 -8.55
N VAL A 78 12.22 -8.02 -7.72
CA VAL A 78 10.81 -8.21 -8.12
C VAL A 78 10.37 -7.10 -9.10
N GLY A 79 10.99 -5.93 -9.03
CA GLY A 79 10.77 -4.80 -9.91
C GLY A 79 9.79 -3.77 -9.34
N PHE A 80 10.21 -2.50 -9.32
CA PHE A 80 9.39 -1.36 -8.86
C PHE A 80 8.19 -1.03 -9.76
N SER A 81 8.08 -1.66 -10.94
CA SER A 81 6.88 -1.59 -11.77
C SER A 81 5.76 -2.52 -11.30
N THR A 82 6.03 -3.44 -10.37
CA THR A 82 5.02 -4.31 -9.77
C THR A 82 4.48 -3.69 -8.48
N THR A 83 3.23 -3.99 -8.11
CA THR A 83 2.66 -3.49 -6.85
C THR A 83 3.42 -4.01 -5.63
N SER A 84 3.91 -5.25 -5.65
CA SER A 84 4.70 -5.84 -4.55
C SER A 84 6.07 -5.17 -4.39
N GLY A 85 6.81 -4.98 -5.49
CA GLY A 85 8.10 -4.28 -5.45
C GLY A 85 7.94 -2.81 -5.05
N LEU A 86 6.90 -2.15 -5.56
CA LEU A 86 6.59 -0.76 -5.21
C LEU A 86 6.21 -0.62 -3.71
N LEU A 87 5.52 -1.61 -3.13
CA LEU A 87 5.19 -1.62 -1.70
C LEU A 87 6.45 -1.75 -0.82
N GLY A 88 7.41 -2.60 -1.22
CA GLY A 88 8.66 -2.72 -0.48
C GLY A 88 9.54 -1.47 -0.58
N LEU A 89 9.52 -0.76 -1.72
CA LEU A 89 10.11 0.58 -1.83
C LEU A 89 9.43 1.57 -0.87
N ALA A 90 8.09 1.59 -0.81
CA ALA A 90 7.35 2.46 0.10
C ALA A 90 7.77 2.23 1.56
N LEU A 91 7.90 0.97 1.99
CA LEU A 91 8.35 0.62 3.34
C LEU A 91 9.79 1.06 3.61
N PHE A 92 10.69 0.87 2.63
CA PHE A 92 12.08 1.32 2.76
C PHE A 92 12.16 2.83 2.98
N LEU A 93 11.39 3.60 2.20
CA LEU A 93 11.37 5.07 2.28
C LEU A 93 10.63 5.59 3.52
N LEU A 94 9.64 4.85 4.03
CA LEU A 94 8.88 5.26 5.22
C LEU A 94 9.73 5.34 6.50
N LYS A 95 10.75 4.49 6.62
CA LYS A 95 11.52 4.34 7.85
C LYS A 95 13.01 4.31 7.57
N GLY A 96 13.78 5.14 8.29
CA GLY A 96 15.24 5.10 8.25
C GLY A 96 15.86 5.84 7.08
N SER A 97 17.19 5.81 7.02
CA SER A 97 17.96 6.51 6.00
C SER A 97 17.94 5.78 4.65
N MET A 98 17.98 6.53 3.54
CA MET A 98 18.24 6.02 2.20
C MET A 98 19.74 5.76 1.96
N SER A 99 20.61 6.27 2.82
CA SER A 99 22.05 5.98 2.80
C SER A 99 22.39 4.87 3.80
N PRO A 100 23.40 4.03 3.49
CA PRO A 100 23.95 3.06 4.45
C PRO A 100 24.50 3.75 5.71
N ASP A 101 24.63 2.97 6.79
CA ASP A 101 25.04 3.48 8.12
C ASP A 101 26.44 4.09 8.12
N GLU A 102 27.29 3.78 7.14
CA GLU A 102 28.63 4.36 6.98
C GLU A 102 28.62 5.80 6.42
N TYR A 103 27.47 6.30 5.98
CA TYR A 103 27.31 7.62 5.36
C TYR A 103 26.34 8.51 6.13
N GLU A 104 26.40 9.81 5.85
CA GLU A 104 25.43 10.76 6.39
C GLU A 104 24.00 10.36 6.01
N PRO A 105 23.03 10.42 6.95
CA PRO A 105 21.67 9.98 6.69
C PRO A 105 20.98 10.86 5.66
N VAL A 106 20.31 10.22 4.69
CA VAL A 106 19.53 10.90 3.64
C VAL A 106 18.10 10.43 3.74
N TYR A 107 17.13 11.34 3.83
CA TYR A 107 15.71 11.01 3.93
C TYR A 107 14.98 11.37 2.64
N PRO A 108 13.92 10.63 2.27
CA PRO A 108 13.13 10.97 1.10
C PRO A 108 12.42 12.31 1.30
N PRO A 109 12.05 13.00 0.20
CA PRO A 109 11.15 14.14 0.27
C PRO A 109 9.82 13.79 0.94
N ASP A 110 9.22 14.77 1.61
CA ASP A 110 7.90 14.62 2.23
C ASP A 110 6.83 14.22 1.21
N GLY A 111 5.90 13.35 1.59
CA GLY A 111 4.77 12.93 0.76
C GLY A 111 5.08 11.83 -0.27
N VAL A 112 6.35 11.44 -0.45
CA VAL A 112 6.73 10.44 -1.47
C VAL A 112 6.13 9.07 -1.16
N VAL A 113 6.08 8.67 0.11
CA VAL A 113 5.53 7.36 0.50
C VAL A 113 4.02 7.32 0.25
N GLU A 114 3.32 8.40 0.56
CA GLU A 114 1.90 8.58 0.32
C GLU A 114 1.58 8.49 -1.17
N GLN A 115 2.39 9.15 -2.02
CA GLN A 115 2.26 9.06 -3.47
C GLN A 115 2.43 7.62 -3.97
N ILE A 116 3.46 6.91 -3.47
CA ILE A 116 3.71 5.52 -3.85
C ILE A 116 2.52 4.62 -3.45
N ILE A 117 2.02 4.77 -2.22
CA ILE A 117 0.86 3.98 -1.75
C ILE A 117 -0.39 4.33 -2.56
N GLY A 118 -0.64 5.61 -2.85
CA GLY A 118 -1.74 6.06 -3.70
C GLY A 118 -1.69 5.42 -5.09
N CYS A 119 -0.50 5.34 -5.70
CA CYS A 119 -0.29 4.63 -6.96
C CYS A 119 -0.66 3.15 -6.88
N ILE A 120 -0.26 2.45 -5.81
CA ILE A 120 -0.62 1.03 -5.60
C ILE A 120 -2.14 0.86 -5.52
N LEU A 121 -2.83 1.72 -4.76
CA LEU A 121 -4.29 1.70 -4.61
C LEU A 121 -5.00 1.98 -5.94
N MET A 122 -4.51 2.96 -6.72
CA MET A 122 -5.02 3.24 -8.06
C MET A 122 -4.87 2.03 -8.98
N LEU A 123 -3.70 1.38 -8.99
CA LEU A 123 -3.45 0.18 -9.79
C LEU A 123 -4.39 -0.98 -9.41
N LEU A 124 -4.62 -1.19 -8.11
CA LEU A 124 -5.57 -2.19 -7.62
C LEU A 124 -7.01 -1.87 -8.03
N THR A 125 -7.37 -0.59 -8.06
CA THR A 125 -8.70 -0.11 -8.42
C THR A 125 -8.99 -0.32 -9.92
N VAL A 126 -8.04 0.00 -10.80
CA VAL A 126 -8.24 -0.07 -12.25
C VAL A 126 -7.99 -1.46 -12.84
N SER A 127 -7.19 -2.30 -12.18
CA SER A 127 -6.83 -3.64 -12.70
C SER A 127 -7.99 -4.64 -12.75
N LYS A 128 -9.09 -4.38 -12.02
CA LYS A 128 -10.17 -5.37 -11.79
C LYS A 128 -11.52 -5.03 -12.44
N SER A 129 -11.71 -3.87 -13.08
CA SER A 129 -13.08 -3.42 -13.37
C SER A 129 -13.23 -2.40 -14.51
N GLN A 130 -14.40 -2.42 -15.17
CA GLN A 130 -14.89 -1.33 -16.01
C GLN A 130 -15.53 -0.17 -15.22
N ALA A 131 -15.63 -0.31 -13.90
CA ALA A 131 -16.14 0.67 -12.95
C ALA A 131 -15.15 0.86 -11.77
N PRO A 132 -14.11 1.69 -11.94
CA PRO A 132 -13.07 1.93 -10.94
C PRO A 132 -13.59 2.37 -9.57
N SER A 133 -14.57 3.28 -9.49
CA SER A 133 -15.08 3.77 -8.19
C SER A 133 -15.64 2.68 -7.29
N ASN A 134 -16.34 1.70 -7.88
CA ASN A 134 -16.90 0.60 -7.11
C ASN A 134 -15.79 -0.31 -6.53
N GLU A 135 -14.66 -0.45 -7.23
CA GLU A 135 -13.52 -1.21 -6.72
C GLU A 135 -12.77 -0.43 -5.64
N ALA A 136 -12.63 0.88 -5.79
CA ALA A 136 -12.06 1.73 -4.74
C ALA A 136 -12.88 1.66 -3.46
N GLU A 137 -14.22 1.71 -3.57
CA GLU A 137 -15.12 1.56 -2.43
C GLU A 137 -14.96 0.20 -1.74
N LYS A 138 -14.89 -0.90 -2.51
CA LYS A 138 -14.64 -2.24 -1.95
C LYS A 138 -13.29 -2.32 -1.24
N LEU A 139 -12.23 -1.76 -1.83
CA LEU A 139 -10.90 -1.72 -1.23
C LEU A 139 -10.89 -0.92 0.06
N TYR A 140 -11.55 0.24 0.08
CA TYR A 140 -11.67 1.08 1.27
C TYR A 140 -12.44 0.39 2.40
N ILE A 141 -13.56 -0.27 2.09
CA ILE A 141 -14.33 -1.06 3.08
C ILE A 141 -13.47 -2.20 3.64
N ALA A 142 -12.72 -2.90 2.78
CA ALA A 142 -11.82 -3.97 3.21
C ALA A 142 -10.71 -3.45 4.15
N TRP A 143 -10.17 -2.26 3.87
CA TRP A 143 -9.22 -1.57 4.74
C TRP A 143 -9.84 -1.18 6.10
N CYS A 144 -11.02 -0.56 6.10
CA CYS A 144 -11.72 -0.21 7.34
C CYS A 144 -11.97 -1.45 8.22
N ASN A 145 -12.33 -2.58 7.61
CA ASN A 145 -12.54 -3.84 8.32
C ASN A 145 -11.24 -4.46 8.87
N TYR A 146 -10.10 -4.22 8.22
CA TYR A 146 -8.79 -4.65 8.71
C TYR A 146 -8.39 -3.87 9.98
N LYS A 147 -8.67 -2.56 10.04
CA LYS A 147 -8.37 -1.72 11.21
C LYS A 147 -9.13 -2.09 12.49
N LEU A 148 -10.27 -2.78 12.35
CA LEU A 148 -11.12 -3.14 13.47
C LEU A 148 -10.72 -4.47 14.13
N GLN A 149 -9.70 -5.15 13.59
CA GLN A 149 -9.14 -6.42 14.10
C GLN A 149 -7.99 -6.15 15.06
#